data_AF-A0A846TNE0-F1
#
_entry.id   AF-A0A846TNE0-F1
#
_cell.length_a   1.000
_cell.length_b   1.000
_cell.length_c   1.000
_cell.angle_alpha   90.00
_cell.angle_beta   90.00
_cell.angle_gamma   90.00
#
_symmetry.space_group_name_H-M   'P 1'
#
loop_
_entity.id
_entity.type
_entity.pdbx_description
1 polymer ?
#
loop_
_entity_poly.entity_id
_entity_poly.type
_entity_poly.pdbx_seq_one_letter_code
_entity_poly.pdbx_strand_id
1 'polypeptide(L)' 'MGGYIMDLTIVALLIVGITATIGVITNGVGTRFFSGNKRNEFVDQSTSLQTGWKNVGGSKK' A
#
# COMPACT_ATOMS: atom_id res chain seq x y z
N MET A 1 25.96 -1.21 37.80
CA MET A 1 24.85 -1.99 37.21
C MET A 1 23.69 -1.13 36.70
N GLY A 2 23.23 -0.09 37.40
CA GLY A 2 22.11 0.76 36.94
C GLY A 2 22.31 1.45 35.58
N GLY A 3 23.50 2.04 35.33
CA GLY A 3 23.81 2.67 34.03
C GLY A 3 23.83 1.67 32.86
N TYR A 4 24.45 0.51 33.06
CA TYR A 4 24.47 -0.58 32.06
C TYR A 4 23.06 -1.06 31.68
N ILE A 5 22.17 -1.20 32.67
CA ILE A 5 20.77 -1.60 32.42
C ILE A 5 20.02 -0.50 31.64
N MET A 6 20.27 0.77 31.95
CA MET A 6 19.65 1.88 31.22
C MET A 6 20.12 1.93 29.75
N ASP A 7 21.42 1.82 29.51
CA ASP A 7 21.99 1.81 28.16
C ASP A 7 21.46 0.63 27.35
N LEU A 8 21.43 -0.56 27.96
CA LEU A 8 20.87 -1.76 27.33
C LEU A 8 19.40 -1.58 26.96
N THR A 9 18.61 -0.96 27.85
CA THR A 9 17.18 -0.75 27.65
C THR A 9 16.91 0.24 26.52
N ILE A 10 17.69 1.34 26.45
CA ILE A 10 17.60 2.33 25.37
C ILE A 10 17.90 1.67 24.03
N VAL A 11 19.00 0.90 23.95
CA VAL A 11 19.39 0.20 22.72
C VAL A 11 18.34 -0.84 22.31
N ALA A 12 17.84 -1.62 23.26
CA ALA A 12 16.81 -2.63 22.99
C ALA A 12 15.51 -2.01 22.44
N LEU A 13 15.03 -0.93 23.07
CA LEU A 13 13.84 -0.21 22.60
C LEU A 13 14.03 0.39 21.21
N LEU A 14 15.23 0.91 20.92
CA LEU A 14 15.55 1.47 19.60
C LEU A 14 15.52 0.38 18.51
N ILE A 15 16.14 -0.77 18.76
CA ILE A 15 16.16 -1.90 17.81
C ILE A 15 14.74 -2.42 17.57
N VAL A 16 13.96 -2.64 18.64
CA VAL A 16 12.58 -3.12 18.53
C VAL A 16 11.71 -2.10 17.80
N GLY A 17 11.83 -0.82 18.15
CA GLY A 17 11.08 0.26 17.52
C GLY A 17 11.34 0.36 16.01
N ILE A 18 12.61 0.33 15.60
CA ILE A 18 12.98 0.37 14.18
C ILE A 18 12.46 -0.88 13.45
N THR A 19 12.68 -2.07 14.02
CA THR A 19 12.29 -3.33 13.37
C THR A 19 10.77 -3.45 13.20
N ALA A 20 10.01 -3.08 14.24
CA ALA A 20 8.55 -3.11 14.20
C ALA A 20 7.95 -2.05 13.26
N THR A 21 8.59 -0.88 13.14
CA THR A 21 8.07 0.22 12.30
C THR A 21 8.41 0.06 10.82
N ILE A 22 9.54 -0.58 10.45
CA ILE A 22 9.90 -0.79 9.04
C ILE A 22 8.79 -1.52 8.28
N GLY A 23 8.20 -2.56 8.85
CA GLY A 23 7.13 -3.32 8.19
C GLY A 23 5.85 -2.50 8.01
N VAL A 24 5.45 -1.73 9.02
CA VAL A 24 4.24 -0.88 8.97
C VAL A 24 4.43 0.29 8.02
N ILE A 25 5.59 0.95 8.05
CA ILE A 25 5.93 2.05 7.15
C ILE A 25 6.00 1.53 5.71
N THR A 26 6.64 0.39 5.47
CA THR A 26 6.75 -0.19 4.12
C THR A 26 5.38 -0.59 3.57
N ASN A 27 4.51 -1.20 4.38
CA ASN A 27 3.15 -1.55 3.94
C ASN A 27 2.26 -0.30 3.79
N GLY A 28 2.32 0.65 4.71
CA GLY A 28 1.52 1.87 4.69
C GLY A 28 1.93 2.85 3.58
N VAL A 29 3.23 3.10 3.42
CA VAL A 29 3.78 3.95 2.35
C VAL A 29 3.77 3.21 1.02
N GLY A 30 4.12 1.94 0.98
CA GLY A 30 4.09 1.13 -0.25
C GLY A 30 2.69 1.09 -0.85
N THR A 31 1.67 0.78 -0.04
CA THR A 31 0.29 0.83 -0.52
C THR A 31 -0.15 2.26 -0.84
N ARG A 32 0.07 3.26 0.02
CA ARG A 32 -0.46 4.61 -0.25
C ARG A 32 0.25 5.35 -1.40
N PHE A 33 1.56 5.17 -1.55
CA PHE A 33 2.39 5.85 -2.56
C PHE A 33 2.36 5.11 -3.91
N PHE A 34 2.39 3.77 -3.93
CA PHE A 34 2.34 2.99 -5.17
C PHE A 34 0.91 2.57 -5.60
N SER A 35 -0.10 2.59 -4.72
CA SER A 35 -1.51 2.30 -5.11
C SER A 35 -2.22 3.47 -5.78
N GLY A 36 -1.65 4.69 -5.73
CA GLY A 36 -2.25 5.90 -6.32
C GLY A 36 -2.66 5.74 -7.79
N ASN A 37 -1.89 4.98 -8.57
CA ASN A 37 -2.17 4.74 -9.99
C ASN A 37 -2.90 3.41 -10.30
N LYS A 38 -3.03 2.50 -9.34
CA LYS A 38 -3.62 1.16 -9.57
C LYS A 38 -5.02 0.98 -9.02
N ARG A 39 -5.53 1.94 -8.22
CA ARG A 39 -6.86 1.83 -7.61
C ARG A 39 -7.99 1.75 -8.64
N ASN A 40 -7.82 2.42 -9.78
CA ASN A 40 -8.79 2.42 -10.87
C ASN A 40 -8.37 1.53 -12.05
N GLU A 41 -7.23 0.84 -12.01
CA GLU A 41 -6.75 0.04 -13.14
C GLU A 41 -7.78 -1.04 -13.57
N PHE A 42 -8.44 -1.67 -12.59
CA PHE A 42 -9.52 -2.62 -12.87
C PHE A 42 -10.81 -1.95 -13.38
N VAL A 43 -11.12 -0.74 -12.91
CA VAL A 43 -12.32 0.01 -13.32
C VAL A 43 -12.13 0.58 -14.71
N ASP A 44 -11.00 1.23 -14.98
CA ASP A 44 -10.62 1.78 -16.28
C ASP A 44 -10.50 0.68 -17.34
N GLN A 45 -9.94 -0.48 -17.00
CA GLN A 45 -9.90 -1.63 -17.89
C GLN A 45 -11.30 -2.21 -18.15
N SER A 46 -12.17 -2.25 -17.13
CA SER A 46 -13.57 -2.68 -17.32
C SER A 46 -14.36 -1.68 -18.16
N THR A 47 -14.16 -0.38 -17.95
CA THR A 47 -14.80 0.70 -18.72
C THR A 47 -14.33 0.70 -20.17
N SER A 48 -13.04 0.45 -20.44
CA SER A 48 -12.52 0.37 -21.81
C SER A 48 -13.15 -0.81 -22.59
N LEU A 49 -13.27 -1.97 -21.94
CA LEU A 49 -13.94 -3.15 -22.51
C LEU A 49 -15.44 -2.91 -22.73
N GLN A 50 -16.15 -2.35 -21.75
CA GLN A 50 -17.59 -2.05 -21.85
C GLN A 50 -17.91 -0.99 -22.92
N THR A 51 -17.02 -0.02 -23.12
CA THR A 51 -17.18 1.02 -24.15
C THR A 51 -17.17 0.43 -25.56
N GLY A 52 -16.32 -0.57 -25.81
CA GLY A 52 -16.32 -1.31 -27.09
C GLY A 52 -17.59 -2.11 -27.33
N TRP A 53 -18.21 -2.64 -26.28
CA TRP A 53 -19.44 -3.44 -26.36
C TRP A 53 -20.69 -2.60 -26.65
N LYS A 54 -20.69 -1.33 -26.27
CA LYS A 54 -21.79 -0.39 -26.58
C LYS A 54 -22.00 -0.23 -28.11
N ASN A 55 -20.94 -0.39 -28.90
CA ASN A 55 -20.99 -0.29 -30.36
C ASN A 55 -21.53 -1.56 -31.06
N VAL A 56 -21.45 -2.73 -30.43
CA VAL A 56 -21.90 -4.00 -31.03
C VAL A 56 -23.31 -4.43 -30.63
N GLY A 57 -23.84 -3.94 -29.49
CA GLY A 57 -25.20 -4.30 -29.01
C GLY A 57 -26.26 -3.20 -29.11
N GLY A 58 -25.90 -1.99 -29.56
CA GLY A 58 -26.71 -0.78 -29.44
C GLY A 58 -27.66 -0.43 -30.61
N SER A 59 -27.79 -1.27 -31.63
CA SER A 59 -28.80 -1.06 -32.68
C SER A 59 -30.13 -1.66 -32.26
N LYS A 60 -30.89 -0.95 -31.41
CA LYS A 60 -32.34 -1.13 -31.37
C LYS A 60 -32.92 -0.47 -32.62
N LYS A 61 -33.27 -1.29 -33.61
CA LYS A 61 -34.27 -0.96 -34.63
C LYS A 61 -35.34 -2.05 -34.58
#